data_AF-A0A5B8U3Y6-F1
#
_entry.id   AF-A0A5B8U3Y6-F1
#
_cell.length_a   1.000
_cell.length_b   1.000
_cell.length_c   1.000
_cell.angle_alpha   90.00
_cell.angle_beta   90.00
_cell.angle_gamma   90.00
#
_symmetry.space_group_name_H-M   'P 1'
#
loop_
_entity.id
_entity.type
_entity.pdbx_description
1 polymer ?
#
loop_
_entity_poly.entity_id
_entity_poly.type
_entity_poly.pdbx_seq_one_letter_code
_entity_poly.pdbx_strand_id
1 'polypeptide(L)'
;MRVLTRSAGPAFVVAGLLHFLKPRLYEAIMPDGLPAHRALVYASGVAEIAGGAGLMAADPRVRRWAGRWLVATLAGVFPANVHMARHAERYPDIPGGRTTLLARLPLQGAFAAWVLAAGHRSG
;
A
#
# COMPACT_ATOMS: atom_id res chain seq x y z
N MET A 1 15.13 -4.68 15.18
CA MET A 1 13.70 -4.33 15.02
C MET A 1 13.39 -2.84 14.95
N ARG A 2 14.00 -1.94 15.75
CA ARG A 2 13.68 -0.49 15.73
C ARG A 2 13.89 0.20 14.37
N VAL A 3 14.93 -0.17 13.62
CA VAL A 3 15.19 0.38 12.27
C VAL A 3 14.08 -0.01 11.30
N LEU A 4 13.67 -1.29 11.31
CA LEU A 4 12.61 -1.80 10.45
C LEU A 4 11.28 -1.09 10.71
N THR A 5 10.88 -0.88 11.96
CA THR A 5 9.62 -0.18 12.25
C THR A 5 9.68 1.33 11.95
N ARG A 6 10.87 1.94 12.01
CA ARG A 6 11.05 3.35 11.65
C ARG A 6 11.05 3.58 10.14
N SER A 7 11.47 2.60 9.33
CA SER A 7 11.45 2.73 7.86
C SER A 7 10.05 2.59 7.23
N ALA A 8 9.05 2.11 7.98
CA ALA A 8 7.68 1.98 7.48
C ALA A 8 7.10 3.32 7.01
N GLY A 9 7.25 4.38 7.81
CA GLY A 9 6.73 5.71 7.47
C GLY A 9 7.30 6.25 6.14
N PRO A 10 8.63 6.39 6.01
CA PRO A 10 9.26 6.81 4.76
C PRO A 10 8.91 5.92 3.57
N ALA A 11 8.84 4.59 3.75
CA ALA A 11 8.50 3.67 2.67
C ALA A 11 7.10 3.93 2.12
N PHE A 12 6.10 4.15 2.98
CA PHE A 12 4.73 4.47 2.56
C PHE A 12 4.59 5.87 1.97
N VAL A 13 5.39 6.85 2.41
CA VAL A 13 5.42 8.17 1.75
C VAL A 13 5.94 8.04 0.31
N VAL A 14 7.05 7.31 0.11
CA VAL A 14 7.59 7.09 -1.23
C VAL A 14 6.61 6.29 -2.10
N ALA A 15 5.98 5.24 -1.55
CA ALA A 15 4.97 4.46 -2.25
C ALA A 15 3.77 5.33 -2.69
N GLY A 16 3.28 6.20 -1.80
CA GLY A 16 2.19 7.10 -2.13
C GLY A 16 2.56 8.13 -3.18
N LEU A 17 3.80 8.63 -3.18
CA LEU A 17 4.31 9.53 -4.24
C LEU A 17 4.32 8.86 -5.63
N LEU A 18 4.59 7.54 -5.70
CA LEU A 18 4.59 6.82 -6.97
C LEU A 18 3.20 6.79 -7.65
N HIS A 19 2.10 6.92 -6.90
CA HIS A 19 0.76 7.03 -7.47
C HIS A 19 0.59 8.30 -8.32
N PHE A 20 1.30 9.39 -7.97
CA PHE A 20 1.28 10.65 -8.71
C PHE A 20 2.32 10.68 -9.83
N LEU A 21 3.48 10.06 -9.60
CA LEU A 21 4.57 10.02 -10.57
C LEU A 21 4.32 9.03 -11.71
N LYS A 22 3.65 7.91 -11.43
CA LYS A 22 3.39 6.83 -12.39
C LYS A 22 1.92 6.35 -12.38
N PRO A 23 0.93 7.25 -12.49
CA PRO A 23 -0.49 6.91 -12.31
C PRO A 23 -0.98 5.84 -13.29
N ARG A 24 -0.48 5.86 -14.54
CA ARG A 24 -0.86 4.89 -15.58
C ARG A 24 -0.56 3.44 -15.21
N LEU A 25 0.51 3.20 -14.43
CA LEU A 25 0.87 1.85 -13.97
C LEU A 25 -0.17 1.32 -12.98
N TYR A 26 -0.68 2.19 -12.10
CA TYR A 26 -1.69 1.85 -11.10
C TYR A 26 -3.09 1.76 -11.71
N GLU A 27 -3.43 2.63 -12.66
CA GLU A 27 -4.69 2.56 -13.39
C GLU A 27 -4.86 1.26 -14.19
N ALA A 28 -3.76 0.72 -14.74
CA ALA A 28 -3.79 -0.52 -15.54
C ALA A 28 -4.10 -1.78 -14.71
N ILE A 29 -3.93 -1.73 -13.39
CA ILE A 29 -4.19 -2.86 -12.49
C ILE A 29 -5.54 -2.75 -11.76
N MET A 30 -6.26 -1.65 -11.98
CA MET A 30 -7.55 -1.42 -11.34
C MET A 30 -8.62 -2.36 -11.90
N PRO A 31 -9.47 -2.96 -11.04
CA PRO A 31 -10.60 -3.78 -11.47
C PRO A 31 -11.56 -3.00 -12.39
N ASP A 32 -11.96 -3.63 -13.50
CA ASP A 32 -12.85 -3.06 -14.52
C ASP A 32 -14.17 -2.47 -13.98
N GLY A 33 -14.65 -2.95 -12.83
CA GLY A 33 -15.90 -2.51 -12.20
C GLY A 33 -15.81 -1.22 -11.37
N LEU A 34 -14.61 -0.63 -11.21
CA LEU A 34 -14.45 0.59 -10.42
C LEU A 34 -14.51 1.84 -11.32
N PRO A 35 -15.33 2.85 -10.98
CA PRO A 35 -15.33 4.10 -11.72
C PRO A 35 -14.09 4.93 -11.37
N ALA A 36 -13.75 5.88 -12.25
CA ALA A 36 -12.77 6.94 -11.98
C ALA A 36 -11.40 6.45 -11.44
N HIS A 37 -10.78 5.49 -12.14
CA HIS A 37 -9.50 4.87 -11.74
C HIS A 37 -8.44 5.90 -11.28
N ARG A 38 -8.24 6.98 -12.04
CA ARG A 38 -7.25 8.01 -11.69
C ARG A 38 -7.52 8.69 -10.36
N ALA A 39 -8.78 9.02 -10.08
CA ALA A 39 -9.16 9.65 -8.82
C ALA A 39 -8.93 8.69 -7.64
N LEU A 40 -9.25 7.41 -7.80
CA LEU A 40 -9.01 6.39 -6.78
C LEU A 40 -7.51 6.17 -6.53
N VAL A 41 -6.69 6.14 -7.59
CA VAL A 41 -5.23 6.04 -7.50
C VAL A 41 -4.63 7.25 -6.77
N TYR A 42 -5.10 8.47 -7.04
CA TYR A 42 -4.64 9.64 -6.29
C TYR A 42 -5.13 9.63 -4.84
N ALA A 43 -6.37 9.21 -4.60
CA ALA A 43 -6.90 9.10 -3.24
C ALA A 43 -6.10 8.08 -2.40
N SER A 44 -5.76 6.92 -2.96
CA SER A 44 -4.91 5.94 -2.28
C SER A 44 -3.50 6.49 -2.04
N GLY A 45 -2.92 7.20 -3.02
CA GLY A 45 -1.63 7.88 -2.88
C GLY A 45 -1.61 8.90 -1.74
N VAL A 46 -2.63 9.75 -1.63
CA VAL A 46 -2.78 10.68 -0.50
C VAL A 46 -2.90 9.92 0.82
N ALA A 47 -3.71 8.86 0.86
CA ALA A 47 -3.91 8.05 2.06
C ALA A 47 -2.60 7.39 2.53
N GLU A 48 -1.78 6.87 1.62
CA GLU A 48 -0.47 6.30 1.94
C GLU A 48 0.51 7.36 2.46
N ILE A 49 0.58 8.53 1.83
CA ILE A 49 1.44 9.63 2.29
C ILE A 49 1.03 10.10 3.68
N ALA A 50 -0.26 10.31 3.92
CA ALA A 50 -0.80 10.74 5.21
C ALA A 50 -0.50 9.72 6.31
N GLY A 51 -0.71 8.43 6.03
CA GLY A 51 -0.39 7.34 6.95
C GLY A 51 1.11 7.22 7.22
N GLY A 52 1.94 7.31 6.18
CA GLY A 52 3.39 7.26 6.28
C GLY A 52 3.93 8.43 7.12
N ALA A 53 3.43 9.64 6.89
CA ALA A 53 3.73 10.83 7.70
C ALA A 53 3.30 10.65 9.17
N GLY A 54 2.09 10.12 9.40
CA GLY A 54 1.59 9.84 10.74
C GLY A 54 2.43 8.82 11.52
N LEU A 55 3.02 7.82 10.86
CA LEU A 55 3.94 6.86 11.50
C LEU A 55 5.27 7.49 11.96
N MET A 56 5.64 8.63 11.38
CA MET A 56 6.84 9.40 11.75
C MET A 56 6.58 10.38 12.90
N ALA A 57 5.32 10.57 13.32
CA ALA A 57 4.97 11.48 14.40
C ALA A 57 5.60 11.08 15.75
N ALA A 58 5.93 12.11 16.56
CA ALA A 58 6.46 11.93 17.91
C ALA A 58 5.41 11.35 18.88
N ASP A 59 4.13 11.69 18.70
CA ASP A 59 3.04 11.19 19.53
C ASP A 59 2.71 9.70 19.22
N PRO A 60 2.83 8.78 20.20
CA PRO A 60 2.43 7.39 20.04
C PRO A 60 0.98 7.17 19.62
N ARG A 61 0.06 8.04 20.03
CA ARG A 61 -1.36 7.95 19.67
C ARG A 61 -1.56 8.19 18.17
N VAL A 62 -0.90 9.21 17.62
CA VAL A 62 -0.91 9.52 16.19
C VAL A 62 -0.37 8.34 15.38
N ARG A 63 0.77 7.75 15.81
CA ARG A 63 1.34 6.58 15.13
C ARG A 63 0.40 5.38 15.12
N ARG A 64 -0.30 5.10 16.23
CA ARG A 64 -1.27 3.99 16.30
C ARG A 64 -2.42 4.18 15.32
N TRP A 65 -2.97 5.40 15.25
CA TRP A 65 -4.01 5.73 14.28
C TRP A 65 -3.50 5.65 12.85
N ALA A 66 -2.28 6.15 12.59
CA ALA A 66 -1.65 6.08 11.28
C ALA A 66 -1.43 4.62 10.81
N GLY A 67 -1.00 3.73 11.71
CA GLY A 67 -0.86 2.30 11.42
C GLY A 67 -2.21 1.66 11.04
N ARG A 68 -3.29 1.94 11.79
CA ARG A 68 -4.65 1.46 11.47
C ARG A 68 -5.18 2.02 10.15
N TRP A 69 -4.91 3.30 9.90
CA TRP A 69 -5.25 3.97 8.65
C TRP A 69 -4.56 3.29 7.47
N LEU A 70 -3.26 3.02 7.54
CA LEU A 70 -2.54 2.29 6.49
C LEU A 70 -3.07 0.88 6.28
N VAL A 71 -3.49 0.17 7.35
CA VAL A 71 -4.17 -1.13 7.19
C VAL A 71 -5.49 -0.97 6.42
N ALA A 72 -6.29 0.05 6.72
CA ALA A 72 -7.52 0.33 5.99
C ALA A 72 -7.24 0.68 4.52
N THR A 73 -6.21 1.49 4.24
CA THR A 73 -5.77 1.81 2.88
C THR A 73 -5.33 0.55 2.13
N LEU A 74 -4.52 -0.30 2.76
CA LEU A 74 -4.09 -1.58 2.19
C LEU A 74 -5.28 -2.47 1.90
N ALA A 75 -6.27 -2.56 2.79
CA ALA A 75 -7.50 -3.30 2.55
C ALA A 75 -8.30 -2.71 1.37
N GLY A 76 -8.34 -1.39 1.23
CA GLY A 76 -8.99 -0.70 0.10
C GLY A 76 -8.35 -1.00 -1.26
N VAL A 77 -7.02 -1.12 -1.33
CA VAL A 77 -6.30 -1.44 -2.59
C VAL A 77 -6.12 -2.94 -2.82
N PHE A 78 -6.38 -3.79 -1.82
CA PHE A 78 -6.31 -5.26 -1.93
C PHE A 78 -7.10 -5.86 -3.11
N PRO A 79 -8.33 -5.39 -3.44
CA PRO A 79 -9.07 -5.86 -4.61
C PRO A 79 -8.31 -5.75 -5.93
N ALA A 80 -7.44 -4.73 -6.11
CA ALA A 80 -6.62 -4.59 -7.31
C ALA A 80 -5.57 -5.73 -7.41
N ASN A 81 -4.90 -6.07 -6.31
CA ASN A 81 -3.96 -7.21 -6.31
C ASN A 81 -4.67 -8.55 -6.55
N VAL A 82 -5.88 -8.73 -6.00
CA VAL A 82 -6.70 -9.93 -6.28
C VAL A 82 -7.13 -9.97 -7.75
N HIS A 83 -7.54 -8.83 -8.31
CA HIS A 83 -7.91 -8.73 -9.72
C HIS A 83 -6.75 -9.12 -10.63
N MET A 84 -5.54 -8.62 -10.36
CA MET A 84 -4.33 -9.02 -11.08
C MET A 84 -4.06 -10.52 -10.98
N ALA A 85 -4.13 -11.09 -9.77
CA ALA A 85 -3.87 -12.51 -9.56
C ALA A 85 -4.89 -13.43 -10.25
N ARG A 86 -6.15 -12.97 -10.39
CA ARG A 86 -7.21 -13.67 -11.12
C ARG A 86 -7.09 -13.56 -12.63
N HIS A 87 -6.54 -12.46 -13.13
CA HIS A 87 -6.38 -12.19 -14.56
C HIS A 87 -4.90 -12.08 -14.94
N ALA A 88 -4.08 -13.02 -14.45
CA ALA A 88 -2.62 -12.98 -14.60
C ALA A 88 -2.18 -12.92 -16.08
N GLU A 89 -2.97 -13.49 -16.97
CA GLU A 89 -2.81 -13.46 -18.42
C GLU A 89 -2.82 -12.05 -19.02
N ARG A 90 -3.45 -11.08 -18.34
CA ARG A 90 -3.47 -9.66 -18.76
C ARG A 90 -2.17 -8.92 -18.39
N TYR A 91 -1.28 -9.54 -17.62
CA TYR A 91 -0.06 -8.93 -17.10
C TYR A 91 1.20 -9.76 -17.44
N PRO A 92 1.45 -10.08 -18.72
CA PRO A 92 2.56 -10.95 -19.12
C PRO A 92 3.94 -10.36 -18.84
N ASP A 93 4.06 -9.03 -18.82
CA ASP A 93 5.33 -8.32 -18.66
C ASP A 93 5.84 -8.28 -17.21
N ILE A 94 5.05 -8.78 -16.24
CA ILE A 94 5.47 -8.80 -14.84
C ILE A 94 6.48 -9.94 -14.63
N PRO A 95 7.72 -9.64 -14.19
CA PRO A 95 8.73 -10.67 -13.94
C PRO A 95 8.23 -11.70 -12.92
N GLY A 96 8.35 -12.99 -13.24
CA GLY A 96 7.82 -14.10 -12.44
C GLY A 96 6.31 -14.35 -12.60
N GLY A 97 5.63 -13.59 -13.45
CA GLY A 97 4.25 -13.81 -13.88
C GLY A 97 3.27 -14.04 -12.74
N ARG A 98 2.44 -15.08 -12.87
CA ARG A 98 1.40 -15.44 -11.88
C ARG A 98 1.95 -15.67 -10.47
N THR A 99 3.15 -16.22 -10.33
CA THR A 99 3.76 -16.47 -9.02
C THR A 99 4.01 -15.16 -8.28
N THR A 100 4.56 -14.16 -8.97
CA THR A 100 4.76 -12.82 -8.41
C THR A 100 3.44 -12.16 -8.03
N LEU A 101 2.40 -12.32 -8.85
CA LEU A 101 1.06 -11.78 -8.56
C LEU A 101 0.43 -12.42 -7.32
N LEU A 102 0.54 -13.74 -7.18
CA LEU A 102 0.08 -14.45 -6.00
C LEU A 102 0.88 -14.07 -4.76
N ALA A 103 2.20 -13.89 -4.87
CA ALA A 103 3.08 -13.49 -3.77
C ALA A 103 2.77 -12.09 -3.23
N ARG A 104 2.17 -11.20 -4.03
CA ARG A 104 1.73 -9.87 -3.58
C ARG A 104 0.65 -9.95 -2.49
N LEU A 105 -0.21 -10.97 -2.53
CA LEU A 105 -1.31 -11.12 -1.58
C LEU A 105 -0.81 -11.33 -0.12
N PRO A 106 0.04 -12.33 0.18
CA PRO A 106 0.61 -12.47 1.52
C PRO A 106 1.56 -11.33 1.87
N LEU A 107 2.28 -10.74 0.89
CA LEU A 107 3.13 -9.58 1.12
C LEU A 107 2.31 -8.37 1.61
N GLN A 108 1.09 -8.18 1.11
CA GLN A 108 0.19 -7.13 1.60
C GLN A 108 -0.20 -7.35 3.07
N GLY A 109 -0.38 -8.60 3.49
CA GLY A 109 -0.54 -8.96 4.90
C GLY A 109 0.71 -8.66 5.73
N ALA A 110 1.90 -8.91 5.18
CA ALA A 110 3.16 -8.55 5.84
C ALA A 110 3.30 -7.02 5.99
N PHE A 111 2.91 -6.23 4.98
CA PHE A 111 2.87 -4.78 5.10
C PHE A 111 1.87 -4.29 6.14
N ALA A 112 0.69 -4.91 6.23
CA ALA A 112 -0.29 -4.60 7.27
C ALA A 112 0.27 -4.87 8.68
N ALA A 113 0.92 -6.02 8.89
CA ALA A 113 1.59 -6.35 10.15
C ALA A 113 2.72 -5.34 10.45
N TRP A 114 3.48 -4.94 9.44
CA TRP A 114 4.59 -4.01 9.57
C TRP A 114 4.14 -2.62 10.02
N VAL A 115 3.09 -2.05 9.40
CA VAL A 115 2.58 -0.72 9.79
C VAL A 115 1.90 -0.74 11.16
N LEU A 116 1.27 -1.85 11.55
CA LEU A 116 0.76 -2.03 12.92
C LEU A 116 1.89 -2.09 13.94
N ALA A 117 2.97 -2.82 13.64
CA ALA A 117 4.16 -2.86 14.50
C ALA A 117 4.83 -1.48 14.59
N ALA A 118 4.89 -0.74 13.48
CA ALA A 118 5.38 0.64 13.45
C ALA A 118 4.51 1.60 14.27
N GLY A 119 3.19 1.41 14.25
CA GLY A 119 2.24 2.20 15.05
C GLY A 119 2.39 1.97 16.55
N HIS A 120 2.70 0.74 16.98
CA HIS A 120 2.84 0.36 18.38
C HIS A 120 4.25 0.55 18.94
N ARG A 121 5.22 1.04 18.16
CA ARG A 121 6.59 1.20 18.63
C ARG A 121 6.66 2.16 19.83
N SER A 122 7.25 1.66 20.93
CA SER A 122 7.76 2.49 22.03
C SER A 122 8.99 3.24 21.52
N GLY A 123 9.17 4.50 21.94
CA GLY A 123 10.29 5.38 21.53
C GLY A 123 11.64 4.67 21.54
#